data_AF-A0A3C7W386-F1
#
_entry.id   AF-A0A3C7W386-F1
#
_cell.length_a   1.000
_cell.length_b   1.000
_cell.length_c   1.000
_cell.angle_alpha   90.00
_cell.angle_beta   90.00
_cell.angle_gamma   90.00
#
_symmetry.space_group_name_H-M   'P 1'
#
loop_
_entity.id
_entity.type
_entity.pdbx_description
1 polymer ?
#
loop_
_entity_poly.entity_id
_entity_poly.type
_entity_poly.pdbx_seq_one_letter_code
_entity_poly.pdbx_strand_id
1 'polypeptide(L)' 'LGVRETRHDGYHDDIWVTAMMMVTDPAQVRFDERVDAGLASINGVALEPLADTVALGRAMIAFRARFTADAIRRAIAAHD' A
#
# COMPACT_ATOMS: atom_id res chain seq x y z
N LEU A 1 -5.61 8.08 -4.61
CA LEU A 1 -4.81 8.56 -3.46
C LEU A 1 -3.61 9.43 -3.88
N GLY A 2 -3.52 9.88 -5.14
CA GLY A 2 -2.51 10.87 -5.57
C GLY A 2 -1.07 10.37 -5.74
N VAL A 3 -0.71 9.22 -5.17
CA VAL A 3 0.63 8.63 -5.32
C VAL A 3 0.82 8.01 -6.71
N ARG A 4 1.98 8.27 -7.31
CA ARG A 4 2.40 7.76 -8.62
C ARG A 4 3.81 7.19 -8.52
N GLU A 5 3.98 5.96 -8.98
CA GLU A 5 5.30 5.35 -9.18
C GLU A 5 6.02 6.01 -10.36
N THR A 6 7.30 6.31 -10.20
CA THR A 6 8.10 7.12 -11.14
C THR A 6 9.10 6.28 -11.94
N ARG A 7 9.36 5.05 -11.50
CA ARG A 7 10.22 4.08 -12.18
C ARG A 7 9.74 2.66 -11.88
N HIS A 8 10.45 1.67 -12.44
CA HIS A 8 10.22 0.26 -12.15
C HIS A 8 11.51 -0.33 -11.57
N ASP A 9 11.46 -0.87 -10.34
CA ASP A 9 12.65 -1.38 -9.66
C ASP A 9 13.08 -2.78 -10.16
N GLY A 10 12.28 -3.40 -11.03
CA GLY A 10 12.57 -4.71 -11.64
C GLY A 10 11.87 -5.88 -10.95
N TYR A 11 11.02 -5.59 -9.97
CA TYR A 11 10.31 -6.58 -9.15
C TYR A 11 8.79 -6.43 -9.30
N HIS A 12 8.05 -7.46 -8.88
CA HIS A 12 6.59 -7.44 -8.85
C HIS A 12 6.02 -6.46 -7.80
N ASP A 13 6.82 -6.07 -6.81
CA ASP A 13 6.38 -5.19 -5.72
C ASP A 13 5.84 -3.85 -6.24
N ASP A 14 4.76 -3.39 -5.61
CA ASP A 14 4.20 -2.06 -5.83
C ASP A 14 4.01 -1.31 -4.51
N ILE A 15 3.95 0.02 -4.59
CA ILE A 15 3.82 0.88 -3.40
C ILE A 15 2.53 0.61 -2.62
N TRP A 16 1.45 0.20 -3.28
CA TRP A 16 0.15 0.00 -2.64
C TRP A 16 0.13 -1.26 -1.79
N VAL A 17 0.63 -2.38 -2.31
CA VAL A 17 0.78 -3.63 -1.56
C VAL A 17 1.75 -3.42 -0.40
N THR A 18 2.91 -2.83 -0.67
CA THR A 18 3.92 -2.54 0.35
C THR A 18 3.34 -1.67 1.48
N ALA A 19 2.67 -0.56 1.14
CA ALA A 19 2.07 0.32 2.13
C ALA A 19 1.02 -0.39 2.99
N MET A 20 0.18 -1.26 2.40
CA MET A 20 -0.80 -2.03 3.16
C MET A 20 -0.15 -3.06 4.09
N MET A 21 0.93 -3.73 3.67
CA MET A 21 1.69 -4.65 4.52
C MET A 21 2.26 -3.92 5.75
N MET A 22 2.79 -2.71 5.57
CA MET A 22 3.33 -1.89 6.65
C MET A 22 2.28 -1.44 7.68
N VAL A 23 0.98 -1.48 7.35
CA VAL A 23 -0.09 -1.19 8.34
C VAL A 23 -0.15 -2.27 9.43
N THR A 24 0.11 -3.53 9.05
CA THR A 24 0.12 -4.66 9.97
C THR A 24 1.44 -4.75 10.71
N ASP A 25 2.54 -4.78 9.97
CA ASP A 25 3.89 -4.91 10.52
C ASP A 25 4.92 -4.39 9.49
N PRO A 26 5.56 -3.23 9.73
CA PRO A 26 6.62 -2.72 8.87
C PRO A 26 7.84 -3.65 8.74
N ALA A 27 8.10 -4.53 9.71
CA ALA A 27 9.22 -5.46 9.65
C ALA A 27 9.04 -6.51 8.53
N GLN A 28 7.80 -6.78 8.09
CA GLN A 28 7.54 -7.64 6.91
C GLN A 28 8.11 -7.06 5.62
N VAL A 29 8.28 -5.73 5.55
CA VAL A 29 8.87 -5.02 4.40
C VAL A 29 10.38 -4.86 4.57
N ARG A 30 10.94 -5.25 5.73
CA ARG A 30 12.36 -5.11 6.07
C ARG A 30 12.82 -3.67 5.96
N PHE A 31 12.01 -2.76 6.53
CA PHE A 31 12.18 -1.32 6.38
C PHE A 31 13.56 -0.86 6.86
N ASP A 32 13.99 -1.30 8.03
CA ASP A 32 15.29 -0.91 8.59
C ASP A 32 16.44 -1.38 7.69
N GLU A 33 16.42 -2.63 7.21
CA GLU A 33 17.47 -3.10 6.31
C GLU A 33 17.43 -2.42 4.93
N ARG A 34 16.26 -1.98 4.48
CA ARG A 34 16.13 -1.16 3.27
C ARG A 34 16.74 0.22 3.47
N VAL A 35 16.54 0.84 4.63
CA VAL A 35 17.20 2.12 4.96
C VAL A 35 18.71 1.95 4.96
N ASP A 36 19.22 0.94 5.66
CA ASP A 36 20.66 0.64 5.75
C ASP A 36 21.28 0.34 4.37
N ALA A 37 20.54 -0.29 3.46
CA ALA A 37 20.98 -0.60 2.11
C ALA A 37 20.79 0.54 1.09
N GLY A 38 20.17 1.66 1.46
CA GLY A 38 19.81 2.73 0.52
C GLY A 38 18.69 2.34 -0.46
N LEU A 39 17.82 1.41 -0.05
CA LEU A 39 16.71 0.83 -0.80
C LEU A 39 15.34 1.12 -0.17
N ALA A 40 15.22 2.19 0.65
CA ALA A 40 13.98 2.64 1.29
C ALA A 40 13.00 3.33 0.31
N SER A 41 12.77 2.70 -0.84
CA SER A 41 11.82 3.13 -1.86
C SER A 41 11.23 1.92 -2.59
N ILE A 42 10.00 2.06 -3.10
CA ILE A 42 9.40 1.12 -4.06
C ILE A 42 9.01 1.89 -5.31
N ASN A 43 9.55 1.47 -6.46
CA ASN A 43 9.24 2.02 -7.78
C ASN A 43 9.37 3.56 -7.83
N GLY A 44 10.37 4.07 -7.12
CA GLY A 44 10.67 5.49 -7.02
C GLY A 44 9.77 6.29 -6.06
N VAL A 45 8.96 5.62 -5.24
CA VAL A 45 8.23 6.23 -4.12
C VAL A 45 9.00 5.94 -2.82
N ALA A 46 9.32 6.97 -2.06
CA ALA A 46 10.00 6.82 -0.77
C ALA A 46 9.10 6.11 0.24
N LEU A 47 9.71 5.21 1.04
CA LEU A 47 9.07 4.62 2.22
C LEU A 47 9.28 5.47 3.48
N GLU A 48 10.06 6.54 3.36
CA GLU A 48 10.37 7.48 4.43
C GLU A 48 9.60 8.80 4.27
N PRO A 49 9.06 9.35 5.37
CA PRO A 49 9.03 8.75 6.72
C PRO A 49 8.02 7.58 6.80
N LEU A 50 8.35 6.56 7.60
CA LEU A 50 7.54 5.33 7.75
C LEU A 50 6.05 5.63 8.04
N ALA A 51 5.79 6.66 8.85
CA ALA A 51 4.44 7.09 9.20
C ALA A 51 3.59 7.44 7.99
N ASP A 52 4.17 8.04 6.94
CA ASP A 52 3.45 8.44 5.73
C ASP A 52 3.08 7.23 4.89
N THR A 53 3.96 6.24 4.78
CA THR A 53 3.66 4.99 4.06
C THR A 53 2.59 4.18 4.80
N VAL A 54 2.65 4.13 6.13
CA VAL A 54 1.59 3.51 6.94
C VAL A 54 0.25 4.25 6.77
N ALA A 55 0.26 5.58 6.74
CA ALA A 55 -0.95 6.37 6.49
C ALA A 55 -1.53 6.11 5.09
N LEU A 56 -0.68 6.03 4.07
CA LEU A 56 -1.05 5.65 2.71
C LEU A 56 -1.69 4.25 2.67
N GLY A 57 -1.09 3.29 3.38
CA GLY A 57 -1.61 1.93 3.51
C GLY A 57 -3.00 1.91 4.15
N ARG A 58 -3.20 2.66 5.25
CA ARG A 58 -4.52 2.78 5.90
C ARG A 58 -5.56 3.37 4.96
N ALA A 59 -5.19 4.39 4.19
CA ALA A 59 -6.08 4.99 3.20
C ALA A 59 -6.47 4.01 2.09
N MET A 60 -5.52 3.19 1.61
CA MET A 60 -5.78 2.16 0.59
C MET A 60 -6.67 1.03 1.14
N ILE A 61 -6.40 0.53 2.35
CA ILE A 61 -7.25 -0.47 3.01
C ILE A 61 -8.68 0.08 3.16
N ALA A 62 -8.83 1.30 3.65
CA ALA A 62 -10.14 1.92 3.84
C ALA A 62 -10.88 2.12 2.50
N PHE A 63 -10.17 2.52 1.44
CA PHE A 63 -10.73 2.63 0.10
C PHE A 63 -11.22 1.27 -0.42
N ARG A 64 -10.36 0.24 -0.41
CA ARG A 64 -10.69 -1.10 -0.89
C ARG A 64 -11.83 -1.73 -0.10
N ALA A 65 -11.76 -1.67 1.24
CA ALA A 65 -12.80 -2.22 2.11
C ALA A 65 -14.17 -1.60 1.85
N ARG A 66 -14.25 -0.26 1.76
CA ARG A 66 -15.52 0.43 1.45
C ARG A 66 -16.04 0.07 0.07
N PHE A 67 -15.19 0.20 -0.96
CA PHE A 67 -15.59 -0.04 -2.34
C PHE A 67 -16.08 -1.49 -2.55
N THR A 68 -15.36 -2.46 -2.01
CA THR A 68 -15.74 -3.88 -2.07
C THR A 68 -17.03 -4.14 -1.31
N ALA A 69 -17.18 -3.65 -0.08
CA ALA A 69 -18.39 -3.86 0.71
C ALA A 69 -19.63 -3.22 0.03
N ASP A 70 -19.48 -2.03 -0.56
CA ASP A 70 -20.53 -1.38 -1.34
C ASP A 70 -20.92 -2.20 -2.58
N ALA A 71 -19.94 -2.76 -3.30
CA ALA A 71 -20.19 -3.60 -4.45
C ALA A 71 -20.95 -4.88 -4.07
N ILE A 72 -20.55 -5.54 -2.97
CA ILE A 72 -21.23 -6.72 -2.44
C ILE A 72 -22.68 -6.38 -2.06
N ARG A 73 -22.92 -5.29 -1.32
CA ARG A 73 -24.27 -4.86 -0.95
C ARG A 73 -25.15 -4.61 -2.17
N ARG A 74 -24.62 -3.95 -3.21
CA ARG A 74 -25.36 -3.73 -4.46
C ARG A 74 -25.68 -5.03 -5.18
N ALA A 75 -24.75 -5.98 -5.22
CA ALA A 75 -24.99 -7.28 -5.84
C ALA A 75 -26.11 -8.04 -5.11
N ILE A 76 -26.07 -8.09 -3.77
CA ILE A 76 -27.12 -8.73 -2.97
C ILE A 76 -28.48 -8.08 -3.25
N ALA A 77 -28.57 -6.75 -3.16
CA ALA A 77 -29.84 -6.02 -3.38
C ALA A 77 -30.39 -6.10 -4.81
N ALA A 78 -29.57 -6.45 -5.81
CA ALA A 78 -30.02 -6.66 -7.19
C ALA A 78 -30.53 -8.09 -7.45
N HIS A 79 -30.29 -9.01 -6.52
CA HIS A 79 -30.71 -10.41 -6.59
C HIS A 79 -31.87 -10.75 -5.65
N ASP A 80 -32.31 -9.79 -4.81
CA ASP A 80 -33.54 -9.83 -4.02
C ASP A 80 -34.72 -9.18 -4.78
#